data_AF-A0A969HMX4-F1
#
_entry.id   AF-A0A969HMX4-F1
#
_cell.length_a   1.000
_cell.length_b   1.000
_cell.length_c   1.000
_cell.angle_alpha   90.00
_cell.angle_beta   90.00
_cell.angle_gamma   90.00
#
_symmetry.space_group_name_H-M   'P 1'
#
loop_
_entity.id
_entity.type
_entity.pdbx_description
1 polymer ?
#
loop_
_entity_poly.entity_id
_entity_poly.type
_entity_poly.pdbx_seq_one_letter_code
_entity_poly.pdbx_strand_id
1 'polypeptide(L)'
;MKMKIEYLLWLSLALALAGSLKHLAGIFASVDGSTVMGWLQAIAIDAGLFALAYSIRVRKVAKRSVKPLWFGVTVFTGISVYGNLSYGLLATDGNLPGWIVVSKPYVLAASLPILVLFLSELLSDDRQHASEQAEREAKKVSKVTGNTANLPETIGNLATVNAEKSAEKETKKAQLAGILATNPEATNSELASLLDVSRATVRNYKAELATNGNGKGVL
;
A
#
# COMPACT_ATOMS: atom_id res chain seq x y z
N MET A 1 17.83 11.28 -17.16
CA MET A 1 18.59 10.08 -16.75
C MET A 1 17.71 8.96 -16.16
N LYS A 2 16.65 9.26 -15.39
CA LYS A 2 15.74 8.25 -14.79
C LYS A 2 15.11 7.23 -15.78
N MET A 3 14.67 7.66 -16.97
CA MET A 3 14.08 6.74 -17.96
C MET A 3 15.04 5.61 -18.39
N LYS A 4 16.34 5.89 -18.55
CA LYS A 4 17.30 4.87 -19.01
C LYS A 4 17.49 3.74 -17.99
N ILE A 5 17.42 4.05 -16.70
CA ILE A 5 17.58 3.05 -15.64
C ILE A 5 16.35 2.13 -15.56
N GLU A 6 15.15 2.68 -15.72
CA GLU A 6 13.92 1.89 -15.71
C GLU A 6 13.86 0.88 -16.86
N TYR A 7 14.22 1.30 -18.09
CA TYR A 7 14.31 0.37 -19.22
C TYR A 7 15.36 -0.71 -19.02
N LEU A 8 16.51 -0.38 -18.41
CA LEU A 8 17.54 -1.36 -18.10
C LEU A 8 17.05 -2.40 -17.06
N LEU A 9 16.26 -1.98 -16.08
CA LEU A 9 15.65 -2.89 -15.10
C LEU A 9 14.59 -3.80 -15.73
N TRP A 10 13.74 -3.25 -16.61
CA TRP A 10 12.77 -4.07 -17.35
C TRP A 10 13.44 -5.06 -18.28
N LEU A 11 14.50 -4.62 -18.97
CA LEU A 11 15.27 -5.49 -19.84
C LEU A 11 15.98 -6.60 -19.06
N SER A 12 16.61 -6.28 -17.92
CA SER A 12 17.28 -7.29 -17.10
C SER A 12 16.27 -8.29 -16.52
N LEU A 13 15.09 -7.83 -16.10
CA LEU A 13 14.00 -8.69 -15.68
C LEU A 13 13.54 -9.62 -16.82
N ALA A 14 13.30 -9.08 -18.01
CA ALA A 14 12.87 -9.86 -19.16
C ALA A 14 13.91 -10.92 -19.56
N LEU A 15 15.21 -10.56 -19.54
CA LEU A 15 16.30 -11.49 -19.83
C LEU A 15 16.42 -12.59 -18.77
N ALA A 16 16.31 -12.24 -17.48
CA ALA A 16 16.35 -13.19 -16.39
C ALA A 16 15.18 -14.18 -16.47
N LEU A 17 13.97 -13.68 -16.74
CA LEU A 17 12.79 -14.50 -16.98
C LEU A 17 12.98 -15.41 -18.19
N ALA A 18 13.41 -14.88 -19.34
CA ALA A 18 13.60 -15.67 -20.55
C ALA A 18 14.61 -16.83 -20.36
N GLY A 19 15.71 -16.59 -19.64
CA GLY A 19 16.68 -17.63 -19.31
C GLY A 19 16.10 -18.72 -18.42
N SER A 20 15.41 -18.32 -17.34
CA SER A 20 14.74 -19.24 -16.40
C SER A 20 13.64 -20.06 -17.10
N LEU A 21 12.87 -19.42 -17.97
CA LEU A 21 11.74 -20.02 -18.67
C LEU A 21 12.15 -21.21 -19.52
N LYS A 22 13.27 -21.09 -20.26
CA LYS A 22 13.77 -22.18 -21.10
C LYS A 22 14.12 -23.42 -20.27
N HIS A 23 14.77 -23.22 -19.12
CA HIS A 23 15.18 -24.33 -18.25
C HIS A 23 13.99 -25.01 -17.60
N LEU A 24 13.07 -24.21 -17.03
CA LEU A 24 11.81 -24.72 -16.46
C LEU A 24 10.99 -25.46 -17.51
N ALA A 25 10.84 -24.89 -18.71
CA ALA A 25 10.07 -25.52 -19.79
C ALA A 25 10.65 -26.88 -20.18
N GLY A 26 11.98 -26.98 -20.29
CA GLY A 26 12.65 -28.26 -20.55
C GLY A 26 12.41 -29.30 -19.45
N ILE A 27 12.44 -28.87 -18.19
CA ILE A 27 12.21 -29.77 -17.05
C ILE A 27 10.75 -30.22 -16.96
N PHE A 28 9.79 -29.32 -17.15
CA PHE A 28 8.37 -29.69 -17.20
C PHE A 28 8.06 -30.60 -18.40
N ALA A 29 8.58 -30.27 -19.58
CA ALA A 29 8.43 -31.11 -20.78
C ALA A 29 9.00 -32.52 -20.58
N SER A 30 10.06 -32.67 -19.78
CA SER A 30 10.65 -33.98 -19.45
C SER A 30 9.78 -34.85 -18.54
N VAL A 31 8.75 -34.29 -17.90
CA VAL A 31 7.80 -35.03 -17.07
C VAL A 31 6.53 -35.36 -17.85
N ASP A 32 5.96 -34.37 -18.53
CA ASP A 32 4.68 -34.55 -19.24
C ASP A 32 4.86 -35.09 -20.67
N GLY A 33 6.10 -35.17 -21.17
CA GLY A 33 6.41 -35.59 -22.55
C GLY A 33 6.00 -34.59 -23.63
N SER A 34 5.45 -33.44 -23.24
CA SER A 34 4.96 -32.39 -24.15
C SER A 34 5.74 -31.09 -23.97
N THR A 35 6.51 -30.71 -24.99
CA THR A 35 7.25 -29.45 -25.02
C THR A 35 6.32 -28.25 -24.87
N VAL A 36 5.15 -28.27 -25.52
CA VAL A 36 4.19 -27.16 -25.47
C VAL A 36 3.64 -26.99 -24.06
N MET A 37 3.26 -28.08 -23.39
CA MET A 37 2.78 -28.01 -22.01
C MET A 37 3.90 -27.57 -21.06
N GLY A 38 5.14 -28.01 -21.28
CA GLY A 38 6.27 -27.57 -20.49
C GLY A 38 6.47 -26.05 -20.55
N TRP A 39 6.38 -25.45 -21.74
CA TRP A 39 6.41 -23.99 -21.87
C TRP A 39 5.23 -23.31 -21.18
N LEU A 40 4.01 -23.83 -21.34
CA LEU A 40 2.83 -23.27 -20.70
C LEU A 40 2.96 -23.26 -19.17
N GLN A 41 3.44 -24.36 -18.59
CA GLN A 41 3.67 -24.48 -17.16
C GLN A 41 4.78 -23.56 -16.67
N ALA A 42 5.89 -23.45 -17.40
CA ALA A 42 6.97 -22.51 -17.08
C ALA A 42 6.48 -21.05 -17.10
N ILE A 43 5.70 -20.66 -18.11
CA ILE A 43 5.07 -19.33 -18.18
C ILE A 43 4.17 -19.12 -16.96
N ALA A 44 3.36 -20.10 -16.59
CA ALA A 44 2.45 -19.99 -15.45
C ALA A 44 3.20 -19.73 -14.14
N ILE A 45 4.29 -20.45 -13.89
CA ILE A 45 5.13 -20.26 -12.68
C ILE A 45 5.76 -18.86 -12.66
N ASP A 46 6.38 -18.44 -13.75
CA ASP A 46 7.07 -17.15 -13.81
C ASP A 46 6.08 -15.96 -13.76
N ALA A 47 4.95 -16.06 -14.45
CA ALA A 47 3.86 -15.07 -14.37
C ALA A 47 3.26 -15.02 -12.96
N GLY A 48 3.10 -16.18 -12.33
CA GLY A 48 2.65 -16.31 -10.94
C GLY A 48 3.59 -15.64 -9.95
N LEU A 49 4.90 -15.89 -10.07
CA LEU A 49 5.93 -15.26 -9.24
C LEU A 49 5.94 -13.73 -9.44
N PHE A 50 5.81 -13.28 -10.69
CA PHE A 50 5.70 -11.86 -11.01
C PHE A 50 4.45 -11.23 -10.38
N ALA A 51 3.29 -11.91 -10.46
CA ALA A 51 2.06 -11.46 -9.83
C ALA A 51 2.20 -11.33 -8.31
N LEU A 52 2.82 -12.32 -7.65
CA LEU A 52 3.11 -12.25 -6.21
C LEU A 52 4.02 -11.08 -5.85
N ALA A 53 5.12 -10.88 -6.60
CA ALA A 53 6.05 -9.78 -6.37
C ALA A 53 5.39 -8.40 -6.57
N TYR A 54 4.57 -8.26 -7.62
CA TYR A 54 3.79 -7.06 -7.87
C TYR A 54 2.80 -6.78 -6.73
N SER A 55 2.10 -7.81 -6.25
CA SER A 55 1.16 -7.69 -5.13
C SER A 55 1.82 -7.29 -3.82
N ILE A 56 3.06 -7.70 -3.56
CA ILE A 56 3.84 -7.22 -2.40
C ILE A 56 4.01 -5.70 -2.48
N ARG A 57 4.35 -5.17 -3.66
CA ARG A 57 4.50 -3.72 -3.85
C ARG A 57 3.19 -2.99 -3.57
N VAL A 58 2.08 -3.47 -4.14
CA VAL A 58 0.75 -2.87 -3.94
C VAL A 58 0.35 -2.90 -2.46
N ARG A 59 0.51 -4.05 -1.79
CA ARG A 59 0.17 -4.20 -0.36
C ARG A 59 1.07 -3.37 0.56
N LYS A 60 2.36 -3.21 0.24
CA LYS A 60 3.26 -2.33 1.00
C LYS A 60 2.80 -0.87 0.95
N VAL A 61 2.41 -0.38 -0.22
CA VAL A 61 1.86 0.99 -0.37
C VAL A 61 0.58 1.15 0.45
N ALA A 62 -0.27 0.12 0.46
CA ALA A 62 -1.48 0.08 1.27
C ALA A 62 -1.26 -0.21 2.78
N LYS A 63 -0.01 -0.30 3.26
CA LYS A 63 0.36 -0.67 4.65
C LYS A 63 -0.27 -2.00 5.13
N ARG A 64 -0.48 -2.94 4.20
CA ARG A 64 -1.03 -4.28 4.45
C ARG A 64 0.06 -5.29 4.77
N SER A 65 -0.34 -6.42 5.39
CA SER A 65 0.57 -7.55 5.61
C SER A 65 1.01 -8.14 4.27
N VAL A 66 2.31 -8.40 4.15
CA VAL A 66 2.95 -9.04 2.99
C VAL A 66 3.61 -10.36 3.33
N LYS A 67 3.46 -10.85 4.58
CA LYS A 67 4.12 -12.09 5.04
C LYS A 67 3.70 -13.32 4.21
N PRO A 68 2.39 -13.56 3.95
CA PRO A 68 1.99 -14.73 3.16
C PRO A 68 2.51 -14.67 1.72
N LEU A 69 2.55 -13.46 1.12
CA LEU A 69 3.08 -13.29 -0.22
C LEU A 69 4.59 -13.59 -0.28
N TRP A 70 5.36 -13.18 0.72
CA TRP A 70 6.78 -13.53 0.82
C TRP A 70 7.01 -15.03 0.98
N PHE A 71 6.13 -15.72 1.71
CA PHE A 71 6.18 -17.17 1.79
C PHE A 71 5.96 -17.80 0.40
N GLY A 72 4.95 -17.36 -0.35
CA GLY A 72 4.73 -17.80 -1.73
C GLY A 72 5.93 -17.53 -2.65
N VAL A 73 6.47 -16.30 -2.64
CA VAL A 73 7.67 -15.93 -3.41
C VAL A 73 8.85 -16.85 -3.08
N THR A 74 9.05 -17.18 -1.80
CA THR A 74 10.14 -18.07 -1.36
C THR A 74 9.95 -19.48 -1.92
N VAL A 75 8.73 -20.02 -1.83
CA VAL A 75 8.40 -21.36 -2.36
C VAL A 75 8.62 -21.42 -3.87
N PHE A 76 8.08 -20.47 -4.63
CA PHE A 76 8.22 -20.46 -6.10
C PHE A 76 9.64 -20.17 -6.55
N THR A 77 10.37 -19.32 -5.85
CA THR A 77 11.82 -19.13 -6.11
C THR A 77 12.57 -20.44 -5.88
N GLY A 78 12.27 -21.18 -4.82
CA GLY A 78 12.83 -22.50 -4.57
C GLY A 78 12.54 -23.50 -5.71
N ILE A 79 11.31 -23.51 -6.22
CA ILE A 79 10.92 -24.34 -7.38
C ILE A 79 11.71 -23.93 -8.63
N SER A 80 11.85 -22.62 -8.91
CA SER A 80 12.64 -22.14 -10.05
C SER A 80 14.12 -22.49 -9.90
N VAL A 81 14.70 -22.37 -8.70
CA VAL A 81 16.08 -22.82 -8.43
C VAL A 81 16.22 -24.32 -8.68
N TYR A 82 15.27 -25.12 -8.18
CA TYR A 82 15.24 -26.57 -8.39
C TYR A 82 15.17 -26.94 -9.88
N GLY A 83 14.30 -26.27 -10.66
CA GLY A 83 14.18 -26.49 -12.09
C GLY A 83 15.45 -26.13 -12.84
N ASN A 84 16.04 -24.96 -12.54
CA ASN A 84 17.31 -24.53 -13.13
C ASN A 84 18.47 -25.47 -12.80
N LEU A 85 18.56 -25.92 -11.54
CA LEU A 85 19.57 -26.90 -11.11
C LEU A 85 19.40 -28.23 -11.84
N SER A 86 18.17 -28.74 -11.90
CA SER A 86 17.86 -29.99 -12.60
C SER A 86 18.24 -29.90 -14.08
N TYR A 87 17.90 -28.78 -14.74
CA TYR A 87 18.26 -28.56 -16.14
C TYR A 87 19.78 -28.52 -16.33
N GLY A 88 20.49 -27.77 -15.47
CA GLY A 88 21.95 -27.67 -15.50
C GLY A 88 22.65 -29.01 -15.33
N LEU A 89 22.24 -29.80 -14.33
CA LEU A 89 22.82 -31.13 -14.09
C LEU A 89 22.55 -32.08 -15.26
N LEU A 90 21.34 -32.07 -15.82
CA LEU A 90 21.03 -32.89 -16.99
C LEU A 90 21.88 -32.48 -18.21
N ALA A 91 22.10 -31.17 -18.40
CA ALA A 91 22.89 -30.65 -19.50
C ALA A 91 24.40 -30.90 -19.34
N THR A 92 24.91 -30.95 -18.10
CA THR A 92 26.35 -31.15 -17.81
C THR A 92 26.71 -32.63 -17.70
N ASP A 93 25.95 -33.40 -16.93
CA ASP A 93 26.30 -34.78 -16.56
C ASP A 93 25.54 -35.82 -17.41
N GLY A 94 24.57 -35.40 -18.23
CA GLY A 94 23.71 -36.26 -19.04
C GLY A 94 22.70 -37.08 -18.22
N ASN A 95 22.78 -37.05 -16.89
CA ASN A 95 21.91 -37.74 -15.96
C ASN A 95 21.60 -36.86 -14.74
N LEU A 96 20.50 -37.17 -14.07
CA LEU A 96 20.10 -36.50 -12.83
C LEU A 96 20.51 -37.34 -11.61
N PRO A 97 20.98 -36.72 -10.51
CA PRO A 97 21.12 -37.40 -9.23
C PRO A 97 19.82 -38.09 -8.80
N GLY A 98 19.93 -39.27 -8.18
CA GLY A 98 18.76 -40.07 -7.81
C GLY A 98 17.72 -39.33 -6.98
N TRP A 99 18.16 -38.45 -6.06
CA TRP A 99 17.24 -37.64 -5.26
C TRP A 99 16.41 -36.66 -6.13
N ILE A 100 16.99 -36.05 -7.17
CA ILE A 100 16.26 -35.20 -8.13
C ILE A 100 15.31 -36.03 -8.97
N VAL A 101 15.75 -37.19 -9.47
CA VAL A 101 14.91 -38.09 -10.27
C VAL A 101 13.63 -38.43 -9.50
N VAL A 102 13.77 -38.77 -8.22
CA VAL A 102 12.65 -39.11 -7.34
C VAL A 102 11.81 -37.88 -7.00
N SER A 103 12.41 -36.74 -6.63
CA SER A 103 11.63 -35.57 -6.19
C SER A 103 10.99 -34.78 -7.34
N LYS A 104 11.55 -34.81 -8.55
CA LYS A 104 11.13 -34.00 -9.71
C LYS A 104 9.61 -34.10 -9.98
N PRO A 105 9.00 -35.29 -10.15
CA PRO A 105 7.57 -35.36 -10.45
C PRO A 105 6.71 -34.74 -9.34
N TYR A 106 7.08 -34.92 -8.06
CA TYR A 106 6.32 -34.37 -6.93
C TYR A 106 6.43 -32.86 -6.84
N VAL A 107 7.63 -32.30 -7.02
CA VAL A 107 7.88 -30.85 -6.96
C VAL A 107 7.11 -30.15 -8.09
N LEU A 108 7.18 -30.67 -9.32
CA LEU A 108 6.50 -30.08 -10.46
C LEU A 108 4.97 -30.24 -10.35
N ALA A 109 4.47 -31.41 -9.96
CA ALA A 109 3.04 -31.64 -9.77
C ALA A 109 2.44 -30.75 -8.67
N ALA A 110 3.18 -30.52 -7.58
CA ALA A 110 2.74 -29.66 -6.49
C ALA A 110 2.78 -28.16 -6.85
N SER A 111 3.66 -27.75 -7.77
CA SER A 111 3.88 -26.33 -8.06
C SER A 111 2.63 -25.60 -8.57
N LEU A 112 1.84 -26.20 -9.45
CA LEU A 112 0.67 -25.56 -10.05
C LEU A 112 -0.50 -25.45 -9.06
N PRO A 113 -0.90 -26.50 -8.32
CA PRO A 113 -1.94 -26.38 -7.29
C PRO A 113 -1.57 -25.37 -6.20
N ILE A 114 -0.31 -25.36 -5.75
CA ILE A 114 0.15 -24.36 -4.78
C ILE A 114 0.00 -22.96 -5.39
N LEU A 115 0.33 -22.78 -6.67
CA LEU A 115 0.24 -21.47 -7.32
C LEU A 115 -1.20 -21.01 -7.41
N VAL A 116 -2.11 -21.90 -7.79
CA VAL A 116 -3.54 -21.63 -7.85
C VAL A 116 -4.04 -21.16 -6.48
N LEU A 117 -3.68 -21.84 -5.39
CA LEU A 117 -4.08 -21.41 -4.04
C LEU A 117 -3.60 -19.99 -3.72
N PHE A 118 -2.33 -19.67 -4.02
CA PHE A 118 -1.79 -18.33 -3.79
C PHE A 118 -2.47 -17.25 -4.63
N LEU A 119 -2.75 -17.54 -5.91
CA LEU A 119 -3.43 -16.59 -6.79
C LEU A 119 -4.90 -16.42 -6.41
N SER A 120 -5.58 -17.49 -6.00
CA SER A 120 -6.96 -17.43 -5.49
C SER A 120 -7.05 -16.59 -4.22
N GLU A 121 -6.14 -16.81 -3.26
CA GLU A 121 -6.08 -16.02 -2.03
C GLU A 121 -5.79 -14.55 -2.35
N LEU A 122 -4.85 -14.29 -3.27
CA LEU A 122 -4.51 -12.95 -3.71
C LEU A 122 -5.72 -12.22 -4.33
N LEU A 123 -6.46 -12.90 -5.22
CA LEU A 123 -7.66 -12.36 -5.86
C LEU A 123 -8.81 -12.14 -4.87
N SER A 124 -8.98 -13.05 -3.91
CA SER A 124 -10.00 -12.95 -2.87
C SER A 124 -9.75 -11.74 -1.96
N ASP A 125 -8.53 -11.62 -1.44
CA ASP A 125 -8.10 -10.51 -0.59
C ASP A 125 -8.32 -9.16 -1.27
N ASP A 126 -7.93 -9.02 -2.54
CA ASP A 126 -8.03 -7.74 -3.24
C ASP A 126 -9.49 -7.34 -3.51
N ARG A 127 -10.39 -8.30 -3.77
CA ARG A 127 -11.84 -8.04 -3.85
C ARG A 127 -12.43 -7.61 -2.52
N GLN A 128 -12.05 -8.30 -1.44
CA GLN A 128 -12.54 -7.96 -0.10
C GLN A 128 -12.15 -6.53 0.27
N HIS A 129 -10.91 -6.11 0.02
CA HIS A 129 -10.51 -4.74 0.32
C HIS A 129 -11.13 -3.68 -0.58
N ALA A 130 -11.32 -3.97 -1.86
CA ALA A 130 -12.07 -3.07 -2.74
C ALA A 130 -13.49 -2.87 -2.20
N SER A 131 -14.13 -3.93 -1.70
CA SER A 131 -15.45 -3.85 -1.07
C SER A 131 -15.46 -3.05 0.25
N GLU A 132 -14.45 -3.25 1.12
CA GLU A 132 -14.31 -2.50 2.37
C GLU A 132 -14.06 -1.00 2.12
N GLN A 133 -13.29 -0.66 1.09
CA GLN A 133 -13.06 0.73 0.69
C GLN A 133 -14.35 1.36 0.17
N ALA A 134 -15.07 0.66 -0.72
CA ALA A 134 -16.36 1.12 -1.21
C ALA A 134 -17.39 1.30 -0.08
N GLU A 135 -17.44 0.39 0.89
CA GLU A 135 -18.34 0.50 2.04
C GLU A 135 -17.96 1.69 2.94
N ARG A 136 -16.66 1.92 3.18
CA ARG A 136 -16.19 3.10 3.96
C ARG A 136 -16.51 4.40 3.24
N GLU A 137 -16.39 4.45 1.93
CA GLU A 137 -16.75 5.62 1.12
C GLU A 137 -18.26 5.84 1.11
N ALA A 138 -19.05 4.78 0.93
CA ALA A 138 -20.51 4.83 1.03
C ALA A 138 -20.94 5.31 2.42
N LYS A 139 -20.36 4.81 3.51
CA LYS A 139 -20.64 5.27 4.88
C LYS A 139 -20.27 6.74 5.09
N LYS A 140 -19.19 7.24 4.49
CA LYS A 140 -18.84 8.68 4.53
C LYS A 140 -19.88 9.51 3.79
N VAL A 141 -20.30 9.08 2.59
CA VAL A 141 -21.34 9.76 1.82
C VAL A 141 -22.67 9.74 2.58
N SER A 142 -23.11 8.60 3.12
CA SER A 142 -24.33 8.50 3.93
C SER A 142 -24.26 9.29 5.23
N LYS A 143 -23.09 9.45 5.85
CA LYS A 143 -22.93 10.31 7.03
C LYS A 143 -23.01 11.80 6.67
N VAL A 144 -22.49 12.19 5.51
CA VAL A 144 -22.63 13.55 4.98
C VAL A 144 -24.08 13.80 4.58
N THR A 145 -24.70 12.93 3.78
CA THR A 145 -26.08 13.03 3.29
C THR A 145 -27.13 12.85 4.39
N GLY A 146 -26.87 12.00 5.40
CA GLY A 146 -27.73 11.82 6.57
C GLY A 146 -27.72 13.01 7.53
N ASN A 147 -26.61 13.75 7.59
CA ASN A 147 -26.58 15.07 8.22
C ASN A 147 -27.32 16.12 7.38
N THR A 148 -27.51 15.91 6.07
CA THR A 148 -28.33 16.76 5.21
C THR A 148 -29.82 16.43 5.25
N ALA A 149 -30.20 15.24 5.73
CA ALA A 149 -31.61 14.82 5.83
C ALA A 149 -32.29 15.31 7.12
N ASN A 150 -31.51 15.79 8.10
CA ASN A 150 -31.98 16.59 9.23
C ASN A 150 -31.68 18.08 8.99
N LEU A 151 -32.00 18.61 7.81
CA LEU A 151 -32.19 20.05 7.67
C LEU A 151 -33.64 20.39 8.09
N PRO A 152 -33.87 21.03 9.26
CA PRO A 152 -34.99 21.94 9.36
C PRO A 152 -34.77 23.07 8.33
N GLU A 153 -35.84 23.76 7.94
CA GLU A 153 -35.86 24.90 7.00
C GLU A 153 -34.97 26.09 7.43
N THR A 154 -33.65 25.91 7.56
CA THR A 154 -32.74 26.88 8.16
C THR A 154 -31.52 27.16 7.27
N ILE A 155 -31.74 27.24 5.95
CA ILE A 155 -30.74 27.74 5.01
C ILE A 155 -30.40 29.23 5.30
N GLY A 156 -31.25 29.95 6.03
CA GLY A 156 -30.95 31.30 6.54
C GLY A 156 -29.95 31.37 7.71
N ASN A 157 -29.75 30.30 8.50
CA ASN A 157 -28.95 30.38 9.74
C ASN A 157 -27.50 29.90 9.61
N LEU A 158 -27.09 29.27 8.53
CA LEU A 158 -25.70 28.81 8.39
C LEU A 158 -24.72 29.97 8.12
N ALA A 159 -25.19 31.02 7.43
CA ALA A 159 -24.41 32.23 7.22
C ALA A 159 -24.25 33.03 8.53
N THR A 160 -25.33 33.14 9.33
CA THR A 160 -25.29 33.81 10.64
C THR A 160 -24.43 33.04 11.63
N VAL A 161 -24.58 31.72 11.73
CA VAL A 161 -23.78 30.89 12.66
C VAL A 161 -22.29 30.88 12.30
N ASN A 162 -21.93 30.89 11.00
CA ASN A 162 -20.53 31.00 10.59
C ASN A 162 -19.97 32.41 10.81
N ALA A 163 -20.78 33.45 10.63
CA ALA A 163 -20.39 34.83 10.97
C ALA A 163 -20.19 35.00 12.48
N GLU A 164 -21.07 34.45 13.30
CA GLU A 164 -20.99 34.45 14.76
C GLU A 164 -19.74 33.70 15.26
N LYS A 165 -19.46 32.51 14.72
CA LYS A 165 -18.24 31.75 15.08
C LYS A 165 -16.95 32.46 14.65
N SER A 166 -17.00 33.20 13.54
CA SER A 166 -15.85 34.00 13.09
C SER A 166 -15.66 35.22 13.98
N ALA A 167 -16.74 35.88 14.40
CA ALA A 167 -16.70 36.99 15.35
C ALA A 167 -16.20 36.52 16.72
N GLU A 168 -16.68 35.39 17.23
CA GLU A 168 -16.23 34.81 18.50
C GLU A 168 -14.75 34.39 18.47
N LYS A 169 -14.27 33.89 17.31
CA LYS A 169 -12.85 33.61 17.11
C LYS A 169 -12.01 34.89 17.22
N GLU A 170 -12.43 35.97 16.56
CA GLU A 170 -11.71 37.24 16.58
C GLU A 170 -11.73 37.90 17.96
N THR A 171 -12.83 37.83 18.72
CA THR A 171 -12.89 38.37 20.09
C THR A 171 -11.96 37.60 21.04
N LYS A 172 -11.96 36.26 21.00
CA LYS A 172 -11.04 35.44 21.81
C LYS A 172 -9.58 35.64 21.44
N LYS A 173 -9.30 35.92 20.16
CA LYS A 173 -7.94 36.25 19.66
C LYS A 173 -7.48 37.63 20.13
N ALA A 174 -8.36 38.63 20.15
CA ALA A 174 -8.08 39.95 20.71
C ALA A 174 -7.86 39.89 22.24
N GLN A 175 -8.66 39.10 22.96
CA GLN A 175 -8.47 38.85 24.39
C GLN A 175 -7.13 38.16 24.67
N LEU A 176 -6.75 37.16 23.86
CA LEU A 176 -5.43 36.52 23.96
C LEU A 176 -4.28 37.54 23.77
N ALA A 177 -4.40 38.46 22.81
CA ALA A 177 -3.40 39.50 22.59
C ALA A 177 -3.28 40.46 23.78
N GLY A 178 -4.41 40.86 24.40
CA GLY A 178 -4.41 41.70 25.60
C GLY A 178 -3.80 41.01 26.83
N ILE A 179 -4.09 39.71 27.02
CA ILE A 179 -3.49 38.92 28.11
C ILE A 179 -1.98 38.78 27.89
N LEU A 180 -1.53 38.54 26.66
CA LEU A 180 -0.10 38.44 26.33
C LEU A 180 0.64 39.77 26.49
N ALA A 181 -0.01 40.91 26.26
CA ALA A 181 0.57 42.23 26.50
C ALA A 181 0.77 42.52 28.00
N THR A 182 -0.09 41.96 28.86
CA THR A 182 -0.04 42.17 30.32
C THR A 182 0.83 41.12 31.02
N ASN A 183 0.88 39.89 30.48
CA ASN A 183 1.62 38.76 31.04
C ASN A 183 2.31 37.95 29.92
N PRO A 184 3.52 38.34 29.48
CA PRO A 184 4.20 37.70 28.36
C PRO A 184 4.67 36.25 28.64
N GLU A 185 4.86 35.90 29.92
CA GLU A 185 5.32 34.58 30.38
C GLU A 185 4.19 33.56 30.57
N ALA A 186 2.92 33.93 30.32
CA ALA A 186 1.78 33.06 30.59
C ALA A 186 1.82 31.75 29.79
N THR A 187 1.67 30.62 30.50
CA THR A 187 1.74 29.29 29.90
C THR A 187 0.49 28.99 29.06
N ASN A 188 0.62 28.09 28.07
CA ASN A 188 -0.51 27.72 27.22
C ASN A 188 -1.66 27.05 27.99
N SER A 189 -1.38 26.47 29.17
CA SER A 189 -2.38 25.93 30.10
C SER A 189 -3.20 27.01 30.79
N GLU A 190 -2.55 28.08 31.26
CA GLU A 190 -3.21 29.19 31.94
C GLU A 190 -4.07 29.99 30.96
N LEU A 191 -3.54 30.24 29.75
CA LEU A 191 -4.27 30.92 28.68
C LEU A 191 -5.49 30.13 28.20
N ALA A 192 -5.39 28.80 28.17
CA ALA A 192 -6.50 27.92 27.83
C ALA A 192 -7.63 28.00 28.88
N SER A 193 -7.26 28.06 30.16
CA SER A 193 -8.21 28.19 31.26
C SER A 193 -8.87 29.57 31.29
N LEU A 194 -8.13 30.64 31.02
CA LEU A 194 -8.63 32.02 31.02
C LEU A 194 -9.59 32.32 29.86
N LEU A 195 -9.37 31.70 28.70
CA LEU A 195 -10.15 31.92 27.50
C LEU A 195 -11.23 30.86 27.27
N ASP A 196 -11.36 29.89 28.18
CA ASP A 196 -12.25 28.72 28.07
C ASP A 196 -12.13 28.02 26.70
N VAL A 197 -10.89 27.73 26.29
CA VAL A 197 -10.59 27.06 25.01
C VAL A 197 -9.52 25.99 25.19
N SER A 198 -9.44 25.06 24.23
CA SER A 198 -8.43 24.00 24.29
C SER A 198 -7.00 24.56 24.16
N ARG A 199 -6.02 23.87 24.76
CA ARG A 199 -4.58 24.18 24.60
C ARG A 199 -4.13 24.21 23.13
N ALA A 200 -4.73 23.37 22.28
CA ALA A 200 -4.45 23.35 20.84
C ALA A 200 -4.96 24.64 20.15
N THR A 201 -6.14 25.12 20.55
CA THR A 201 -6.73 26.37 20.06
C THR A 201 -5.84 27.58 20.42
N VAL A 202 -5.34 27.64 21.65
CA VAL A 202 -4.39 28.69 22.09
C VAL A 202 -3.12 28.69 21.23
N ARG A 203 -2.55 27.51 20.96
CA ARG A 203 -1.36 27.40 20.10
C ARG A 203 -1.62 27.94 18.69
N ASN A 204 -2.78 27.63 18.12
CA ASN A 204 -3.17 28.13 16.80
C ASN A 204 -3.39 29.65 16.82
N TYR A 205 -4.06 30.20 17.84
CA TYR A 205 -4.24 31.65 17.95
C TYR A 205 -2.92 32.40 18.13
N LYS A 206 -1.98 31.87 18.93
CA LYS A 206 -0.61 32.42 19.06
C LYS A 206 0.12 32.41 17.72
N ALA A 207 0.04 31.29 16.98
CA ALA A 207 0.67 31.19 15.66
C ALA A 207 0.07 32.21 14.67
N GLU A 208 -1.26 32.36 14.67
CA GLU A 208 -1.94 33.35 13.82
C GLU A 208 -1.65 34.80 14.22
N LEU A 209 -1.47 35.10 15.52
CA LEU A 209 -1.05 36.41 16.01
C LEU A 209 0.40 36.72 15.61
N ALA A 210 1.29 35.74 15.67
CA ALA A 210 2.67 35.88 15.19
C ALA A 210 2.75 36.15 13.68
N THR A 211 1.89 35.50 12.88
CA THR A 211 1.84 35.75 11.44
C THR A 211 1.20 37.09 11.07
N ASN A 212 0.20 37.56 11.83
CA ASN A 212 -0.46 38.85 11.59
C ASN A 212 0.33 40.04 12.18
N GLY A 213 1.17 39.82 13.20
CA GLY A 213 2.04 40.83 13.80
C GLY A 213 3.21 41.28 12.91
N ASN A 214 3.63 40.45 11.95
CA ASN A 214 4.61 40.84 10.93
C ASN A 214 4.05 41.83 9.87
N GLY A 215 2.75 42.14 9.92
CA GLY A 215 2.09 43.08 9.00
C GLY A 215 1.67 44.41 9.61
N LYS A 216 1.70 44.59 10.94
CA LYS A 216 1.40 45.86 11.61
C LYS A 216 2.15 46.00 12.94
N GLY A 217 3.14 46.87 12.94
CA GLY A 217 3.40 47.79 14.06
C GLY A 217 4.18 47.23 15.24
N VAL A 218 5.47 47.52 15.23
CA VAL A 218 6.31 47.74 16.41
C VAL A 218 5.72 48.87 17.27
N LEU A 219 5.68 48.64 18.59
CA LEU A 219 5.37 49.55 19.72
C LEU A 219 3.92 50.04 19.86
#